data_AF-A0A8K0HTB3-F1
#
_entry.id   AF-A0A8K0HTB3-F1
#
_cell.length_a   1.000
_cell.length_b   1.000
_cell.length_c   1.000
_cell.angle_alpha   90.00
_cell.angle_beta   90.00
_cell.angle_gamma   90.00
#
_symmetry.space_group_name_H-M   'P 1'
#
loop_
_entity.id
_entity.type
_entity.pdbx_description
1 polymer ?
#
loop_
_entity_poly.entity_id
_entity_poly.type
_entity_poly.pdbx_seq_one_letter_code
_entity_poly.pdbx_strand_id
1 'polypeptide(L)'
;MRKKKGTPATDSNPFVDLKSIIHQHSVFFDKLVQLIPAKFYLPSDEKEKPWFQGLSKAKKASAKKESKENIKKARRERMDPEKSSATTLDLLKQSLEKEKSNNESDDNDDDTEVKPIMLDGDDRSVTYEELQQRLRRKLESFRASRNPGDTDRAKKRHERNEKRGAQLKKRKGETGSDDMVPTTSNQVNKVEKDVAEASKELTFGYVKLGNEDEHGKKKRRLSKAKELERARKLEEAKKDPEKGEIISRKHSWKAATSRAAGIKVHDDPKLLNKSIHKEKKKHQKHAEKWKERVETTEKLKSVKQEKRSKNIADRIHDKKMRRIAKREKKLLRPGFEGRKEGFINEASA
;
A
#
# COMPACT_ATOMS: atom_id res chain seq x y z
N MET A 1 80.85 44.70 22.07
CA MET A 1 79.96 45.26 21.02
C MET A 1 79.66 44.19 19.99
N ARG A 2 78.49 44.31 19.33
CA ARG A 2 77.95 43.49 18.22
C ARG A 2 77.23 42.19 18.60
N LYS A 3 75.96 42.34 19.01
CA LYS A 3 74.92 41.34 18.75
C LYS A 3 74.68 41.27 17.23
N LYS A 4 74.95 40.12 16.60
CA LYS A 4 74.50 39.83 15.23
C LYS A 4 73.01 39.44 15.28
N LYS A 5 72.17 40.20 14.59
CA LYS A 5 70.78 39.85 14.30
C LYS A 5 70.78 38.68 13.32
N GLY A 6 70.19 37.55 13.71
CA GLY A 6 69.74 36.51 12.79
C GLY A 6 68.31 36.81 12.38
N THR A 7 68.09 37.04 11.08
CA THR A 7 66.78 37.15 10.42
C THR A 7 66.06 35.79 10.45
N PRO A 8 64.73 35.74 10.64
CA PRO A 8 63.99 34.52 10.38
C PRO A 8 63.89 34.32 8.87
N ALA A 9 64.49 33.22 8.38
CA ALA A 9 64.31 32.78 7.02
C ALA A 9 62.83 32.47 6.79
N THR A 10 62.23 33.25 5.90
CA THR A 10 61.01 32.90 5.20
C THR A 10 61.34 31.75 4.25
N ASP A 11 61.14 30.51 4.70
CA ASP A 11 61.10 29.37 3.77
C ASP A 11 59.73 29.37 3.10
N SER A 12 59.75 30.00 1.93
CA SER A 12 58.74 30.03 0.89
C SER A 12 58.34 28.63 0.43
N ASN A 13 57.02 28.41 0.36
CA ASN A 13 56.27 27.52 -0.52
C ASN A 13 56.82 26.11 -0.78
N PRO A 14 56.15 25.05 -0.29
CA PRO A 14 55.99 23.91 -1.18
C PRO A 14 55.15 24.41 -2.35
N PHE A 15 55.64 24.19 -3.57
CA PHE A 15 54.84 24.21 -4.80
C PHE A 15 53.74 23.15 -4.61
N VAL A 16 52.67 23.51 -3.88
CA VAL A 16 51.58 22.58 -3.60
C VAL A 16 50.95 22.34 -4.95
N ASP A 17 51.13 21.13 -5.48
CA ASP A 17 50.64 20.77 -6.80
C ASP A 17 49.14 21.03 -6.82
N LEU A 18 48.75 22.15 -7.43
CA LEU A 18 47.39 22.66 -7.36
C LEU A 18 46.42 21.62 -7.93
N LYS A 19 46.88 20.80 -8.89
CA LYS A 19 46.13 19.67 -9.43
C LYS A 19 45.86 18.61 -8.36
N SER A 20 46.83 18.29 -7.51
CA SER A 20 46.65 17.36 -6.40
C SER A 20 45.63 17.88 -5.38
N ILE A 21 45.65 19.17 -5.05
CA ILE A 21 44.69 19.80 -4.14
C ILE A 21 43.28 19.77 -4.74
N ILE A 22 43.14 20.15 -6.01
CA ILE A 22 41.85 20.12 -6.73
C ILE A 22 41.31 18.69 -6.77
N HIS A 23 42.15 17.69 -7.04
CA HIS A 23 41.76 16.29 -7.04
C HIS A 23 41.33 15.79 -5.64
N GLN A 24 42.04 16.19 -4.59
CA GLN A 24 41.65 15.87 -3.21
C GLN A 24 40.29 16.48 -2.86
N HIS A 25 40.05 17.73 -3.26
CA HIS A 25 38.76 18.39 -3.07
C HIS A 25 37.66 17.73 -3.90
N SER A 26 37.89 17.34 -5.15
CA SER A 26 36.89 16.65 -5.98
C SER A 26 36.49 15.32 -5.35
N VAL A 27 37.46 14.53 -4.90
CA VAL A 27 37.21 13.26 -4.20
C VAL A 27 36.47 13.48 -2.87
N PHE A 28 36.76 14.57 -2.16
CA PHE A 28 36.04 14.94 -0.94
C PHE A 28 34.58 15.29 -1.21
N PHE A 29 34.29 16.10 -2.23
CA PHE A 29 32.92 16.43 -2.62
C PHE A 29 32.15 15.21 -3.12
N ASP A 30 32.79 14.32 -3.87
CA ASP A 30 32.19 13.05 -4.29
C ASP A 30 31.73 12.22 -3.08
N LYS A 31 32.59 12.09 -2.05
CA LYS A 31 32.23 11.41 -0.80
C LYS A 31 31.09 12.10 -0.07
N LEU A 32 31.05 13.44 -0.05
CA LEU A 32 29.94 14.18 0.55
C LEU A 32 28.60 13.89 -0.14
N VAL A 33 28.59 13.87 -1.48
CA VAL A 33 27.38 13.56 -2.25
C VAL A 33 26.93 12.11 -2.03
N GLN A 34 27.87 11.19 -1.80
CA GLN A 34 27.56 9.80 -1.42
C GLN A 34 26.82 9.66 -0.09
N LEU A 35 27.07 10.56 0.87
CA LEU A 35 26.41 10.54 2.17
C LEU A 35 24.95 11.01 2.12
N ILE A 36 24.59 11.79 1.10
CA ILE A 36 23.26 12.33 0.93
C ILE A 36 22.44 11.38 0.06
N PRO A 37 21.29 10.87 0.54
CA PRO A 37 20.48 9.93 -0.22
C PRO A 37 20.08 10.48 -1.60
N ALA A 38 20.19 9.64 -2.63
CA ALA A 38 19.88 10.00 -4.02
C ALA A 38 18.46 10.56 -4.23
N LYS A 39 17.52 10.25 -3.32
CA LYS A 39 16.16 10.78 -3.31
C LYS A 39 16.07 12.32 -3.34
N PHE A 40 17.09 13.02 -2.81
CA PHE A 40 17.09 14.48 -2.75
C PHE A 40 17.65 15.14 -4.01
N TYR A 41 18.42 14.41 -4.82
CA TYR A 41 18.99 14.91 -6.07
C TYR A 41 18.17 14.48 -7.29
N LEU A 42 17.64 13.26 -7.26
CA LEU A 42 16.81 12.73 -8.33
C LEU A 42 15.34 13.07 -8.05
N PRO A 43 14.59 13.62 -9.02
CA PRO A 43 13.15 13.74 -8.92
C PRO A 43 12.56 12.41 -8.47
N SER A 44 11.93 12.38 -7.30
CA SER A 44 11.24 11.17 -6.87
C SER A 44 10.09 10.93 -7.85
N ASP A 45 10.12 9.78 -8.53
CA ASP A 45 9.07 9.28 -9.44
C ASP A 45 7.74 8.97 -8.72
N GLU A 46 7.33 9.83 -7.79
CA GLU A 46 6.01 9.80 -7.17
C GLU A 46 4.91 10.08 -8.20
N LYS A 47 5.25 10.76 -9.31
CA LYS A 47 4.36 11.00 -10.46
C LYS A 47 4.23 9.78 -11.40
N GLU A 48 5.23 8.90 -11.45
CA GLU A 48 5.17 7.70 -12.31
C GLU A 48 4.39 6.55 -11.69
N LYS A 49 4.02 6.62 -10.40
CA LYS A 49 3.15 5.62 -9.79
C LYS A 49 1.80 5.66 -10.51
N PRO A 50 1.48 4.69 -11.38
CA PRO A 50 0.28 4.79 -12.18
C PRO A 50 -0.91 4.69 -11.24
N TRP A 51 -1.62 5.80 -11.06
CA TRP A 51 -2.81 5.81 -10.24
C TRP A 51 -3.86 4.94 -10.94
N PHE A 52 -4.07 3.74 -10.44
CA PHE A 52 -4.92 2.74 -11.11
C PHE A 52 -6.41 3.12 -11.19
N GLN A 53 -6.84 4.25 -10.66
CA GLN A 53 -8.24 4.67 -10.80
C GLN A 53 -8.46 5.23 -12.21
N GLY A 54 -9.57 4.84 -12.85
CA GLY A 54 -9.89 5.23 -14.23
C GLY A 54 -9.45 4.25 -15.33
N LEU A 55 -8.44 3.40 -15.11
CA LEU A 55 -7.99 2.44 -16.14
C LEU A 55 -8.99 1.28 -16.34
N SER A 56 -9.09 0.79 -17.58
CA SER A 56 -9.90 -0.39 -17.93
C SER A 56 -9.37 -1.67 -17.26
N LYS A 57 -10.19 -2.72 -17.17
CA LYS A 57 -9.81 -3.98 -16.50
C LYS A 57 -8.58 -4.64 -17.13
N ALA A 58 -8.46 -4.59 -18.45
CA ALA A 58 -7.31 -5.13 -19.18
C ALA A 58 -6.02 -4.33 -18.91
N LYS A 59 -6.09 -2.98 -18.99
CA LYS A 59 -4.95 -2.10 -18.69
C LYS A 59 -4.50 -2.19 -17.23
N LYS A 60 -5.43 -2.44 -16.30
CA LYS A 60 -5.10 -2.73 -14.89
C LYS A 60 -4.39 -4.08 -14.71
N ALA A 61 -4.69 -5.07 -15.54
CA ALA A 61 -4.06 -6.38 -15.46
C ALA A 61 -2.62 -6.34 -16.00
N SER A 62 -2.40 -5.67 -17.14
CA SER A 62 -1.05 -5.47 -17.71
C SER A 62 -0.15 -4.69 -16.76
N ALA A 63 -0.59 -3.52 -16.26
CA ALA A 63 0.20 -2.72 -15.34
C ALA A 63 0.50 -3.43 -14.00
N LYS A 64 -0.40 -4.32 -13.54
CA LYS A 64 -0.11 -5.20 -12.38
C LYS A 64 0.88 -6.32 -12.69
N LYS A 65 0.90 -6.82 -13.93
CA LYS A 65 1.88 -7.82 -14.39
C LYS A 65 3.26 -7.18 -14.48
N GLU A 66 3.36 -6.03 -15.11
CA GLU A 66 4.58 -5.20 -15.21
C GLU A 66 5.12 -4.86 -13.82
N SER A 67 4.27 -4.40 -12.89
CA SER A 67 4.71 -4.12 -11.51
C SER A 67 5.28 -5.37 -10.81
N LYS A 68 4.68 -6.55 -11.01
CA LYS A 68 5.20 -7.81 -10.45
C LYS A 68 6.52 -8.22 -11.08
N GLU A 69 6.69 -8.01 -12.38
CA GLU A 69 7.93 -8.28 -13.12
C GLU A 69 9.04 -7.34 -12.69
N ASN A 70 8.76 -6.04 -12.55
CA ASN A 70 9.69 -5.04 -12.05
C ASN A 70 10.15 -5.35 -10.61
N ILE A 71 9.24 -5.78 -9.72
CA ILE A 71 9.62 -6.22 -8.36
C ILE A 71 10.52 -7.45 -8.40
N LYS A 72 10.28 -8.41 -9.30
CA LYS A 72 11.14 -9.58 -9.46
C LYS A 72 12.51 -9.20 -10.01
N LYS A 73 12.56 -8.31 -10.99
CA LYS A 73 13.78 -7.78 -11.60
C LYS A 73 14.62 -7.03 -10.57
N ALA A 74 14.01 -6.10 -9.82
CA ALA A 74 14.68 -5.38 -8.73
C ALA A 74 15.21 -6.32 -7.64
N ARG A 75 14.50 -7.41 -7.33
CA ARG A 75 15.00 -8.44 -6.39
C ARG A 75 16.21 -9.19 -6.94
N ARG A 76 16.26 -9.42 -8.25
CA ARG A 76 17.40 -10.07 -8.92
C ARG A 76 18.60 -9.13 -8.95
N GLU A 77 18.40 -7.89 -9.37
CA GLU A 77 19.43 -6.85 -9.43
C GLU A 77 20.01 -6.53 -8.04
N ARG A 78 19.21 -6.59 -6.99
CA ARG A 78 19.71 -6.45 -5.61
C ARG A 78 20.65 -7.59 -5.19
N MET A 79 20.53 -8.76 -5.81
CA MET A 79 21.38 -9.92 -5.57
C MET A 79 22.56 -9.98 -6.54
N ASP A 80 22.63 -9.08 -7.53
CA ASP A 80 23.73 -9.01 -8.48
C ASP A 80 24.82 -8.06 -7.90
N PRO A 81 26.06 -8.53 -7.66
CA PRO A 81 27.11 -7.73 -7.01
C PRO A 81 27.54 -6.52 -7.84
N GLU A 82 27.43 -6.58 -9.16
CA GLU A 82 27.76 -5.47 -10.06
C GLU A 82 26.73 -4.33 -10.04
N LYS A 83 25.48 -4.62 -9.67
CA LYS A 83 24.38 -3.64 -9.70
C LYS A 83 23.92 -3.17 -8.32
N SER A 84 24.20 -3.96 -7.28
CA SER A 84 23.78 -3.70 -5.89
C SER A 84 24.63 -2.64 -5.18
N SER A 85 25.77 -2.25 -5.74
CA SER A 85 26.70 -1.26 -5.20
C SER A 85 26.52 0.16 -5.76
N ALA A 86 25.48 0.41 -6.58
CA ALA A 86 25.28 1.71 -7.22
C ALA A 86 25.24 2.85 -6.19
N THR A 87 26.24 3.73 -6.26
CA THR A 87 26.34 4.89 -5.37
C THR A 87 25.37 5.99 -5.81
N THR A 88 25.11 6.97 -4.95
CA THR A 88 24.25 8.12 -5.30
C THR A 88 24.80 8.91 -6.48
N LEU A 89 26.13 8.97 -6.61
CA LEU A 89 26.82 9.54 -7.76
C LEU A 89 26.61 8.72 -9.04
N ASP A 90 26.64 7.39 -8.96
CA ASP A 90 26.41 6.53 -10.13
C ASP A 90 24.99 6.70 -10.66
N LEU A 91 24.01 6.84 -9.76
CA LEU A 91 22.62 7.13 -10.14
C LEU A 91 22.48 8.51 -10.81
N LEU A 92 23.22 9.52 -10.35
CA LEU A 92 23.23 10.86 -10.94
C LEU A 92 23.96 10.88 -12.30
N LYS A 93 25.07 10.16 -12.43
CA LYS A 93 25.77 9.98 -13.71
C LYS A 93 24.87 9.26 -14.72
N GLN A 94 24.19 8.19 -14.28
CA GLN A 94 23.24 7.47 -15.12
C GLN A 94 22.04 8.33 -15.55
N SER A 95 21.54 9.23 -14.70
CA SER A 95 20.47 10.14 -15.12
C SER A 95 20.95 11.16 -16.14
N LEU A 96 22.14 11.73 -15.93
CA LEU A 96 22.74 12.67 -16.88
C LEU A 96 23.05 12.01 -18.23
N GLU A 97 23.53 10.76 -18.23
CA GLU A 97 23.80 10.01 -19.46
C GLU A 97 22.49 9.66 -20.20
N LYS A 98 21.42 9.33 -19.47
CA LYS A 98 20.08 9.15 -20.07
C LYS A 98 19.54 10.44 -20.67
N GLU A 99 19.71 11.58 -20.00
CA GLU A 99 19.31 12.88 -20.54
C GLU A 99 20.12 13.25 -21.78
N LYS A 100 21.45 13.03 -21.75
CA LYS A 100 22.31 13.21 -22.93
C LYS A 100 21.89 12.31 -24.10
N SER A 101 21.63 11.03 -23.85
CA SER A 101 21.18 10.10 -24.90
C SER A 101 19.78 10.42 -25.44
N ASN A 102 18.91 11.01 -24.63
CA ASN A 102 17.62 11.52 -25.10
C ASN A 102 17.80 12.78 -25.97
N ASN A 103 18.78 13.62 -25.66
CA ASN A 103 19.08 14.83 -26.44
C ASN A 103 19.82 14.52 -27.76
N GLU A 104 20.75 13.55 -27.76
CA GLU A 104 21.46 13.10 -28.98
C GLU A 104 20.56 12.34 -29.98
N SER A 105 19.32 12.03 -29.62
CA SER A 105 18.33 11.46 -30.54
C SER A 105 17.51 12.52 -31.31
N ASP A 106 17.76 13.81 -31.04
CA ASP A 106 17.09 14.95 -31.66
C ASP A 106 18.11 15.96 -32.23
N ASP A 107 19.10 15.47 -32.98
CA ASP A 107 20.06 16.33 -33.70
C ASP A 107 19.65 16.52 -35.16
N ASN A 108 18.99 17.64 -35.43
CA ASN A 108 19.37 18.53 -36.54
C ASN A 108 19.80 19.87 -35.93
N ASP A 109 21.04 20.27 -36.24
CA ASP A 109 21.66 21.61 -36.17
C ASP A 109 20.94 22.70 -35.35
N ASP A 110 21.56 23.16 -34.26
CA ASP A 110 22.15 24.52 -34.20
C ASP A 110 22.95 24.74 -32.90
N ASP A 111 24.09 25.40 -33.03
CA ASP A 111 24.93 25.90 -31.95
C ASP A 111 24.12 26.84 -31.04
N THR A 112 23.78 26.42 -29.81
CA THR A 112 23.28 27.37 -28.81
C THR A 112 23.85 27.14 -27.41
N GLU A 113 24.56 28.16 -26.96
CA GLU A 113 25.17 28.34 -25.65
C GLU A 113 24.21 28.03 -24.48
N VAL A 114 24.75 27.32 -23.48
CA VAL A 114 24.07 26.92 -22.24
C VAL A 114 23.62 28.16 -21.46
N LYS A 115 22.32 28.46 -21.51
CA LYS A 115 21.67 29.42 -20.60
C LYS A 115 21.30 28.73 -19.27
N PRO A 116 21.63 29.33 -18.10
CA PRO A 116 21.17 28.82 -16.83
C PRO A 116 19.65 28.95 -16.70
N ILE A 117 19.03 27.89 -16.19
CA ILE A 117 17.60 27.72 -15.93
C ILE A 117 17.10 28.86 -15.04
N MET A 118 16.32 29.77 -15.61
CA MET A 118 15.49 30.72 -14.87
C MET A 118 14.35 29.93 -14.23
N LEU A 119 14.35 29.90 -12.90
CA LEU A 119 13.24 29.43 -12.08
C LEU A 119 12.13 30.47 -12.21
N ASP A 120 11.03 30.15 -12.91
CA ASP A 120 9.80 30.95 -12.92
C ASP A 120 9.23 31.03 -11.49
N GLY A 121 9.73 32.00 -10.74
CA GLY A 121 9.16 32.49 -9.49
C GLY A 121 8.15 33.56 -9.83
N ASP A 122 6.89 33.34 -9.43
CA ASP A 122 5.88 34.39 -9.36
C ASP A 122 6.39 35.56 -8.51
N ASP A 123 7.02 36.55 -9.15
CA ASP A 123 7.34 37.85 -8.59
C ASP A 123 6.06 38.69 -8.48
N ARG A 124 5.15 38.25 -7.61
CA ARG A 124 4.22 39.16 -6.95
C ARG A 124 4.89 39.59 -5.66
N SER A 125 5.11 40.88 -5.49
CA SER A 125 5.64 41.47 -4.26
C SER A 125 4.72 41.14 -3.07
N VAL A 126 4.99 40.01 -2.41
CA VAL A 126 4.30 39.55 -1.20
C VAL A 126 4.73 40.46 -0.05
N THR A 127 3.79 41.16 0.57
CA THR A 127 4.07 41.96 1.76
C THR A 127 4.48 41.06 2.93
N TYR A 128 5.34 41.55 3.82
CA TYR A 128 5.88 40.77 4.95
C TYR A 128 4.79 40.09 5.80
N GLU A 129 3.64 40.75 5.95
CA GLU A 129 2.48 40.23 6.66
C GLU A 129 1.83 39.04 5.96
N GLU A 130 1.76 39.06 4.63
CA GLU A 130 1.19 37.98 3.83
C GLU A 130 2.09 36.73 3.89
N LEU A 131 3.42 36.91 3.95
CA LEU A 131 4.38 35.83 4.20
C LEU A 131 4.17 35.20 5.59
N GLN A 132 4.00 36.02 6.63
CA GLN A 132 3.72 35.53 7.98
C GLN A 132 2.38 34.78 8.06
N GLN A 133 1.34 35.27 7.39
CA GLN A 133 0.03 34.60 7.34
C GLN A 133 0.10 33.27 6.57
N ARG A 134 0.86 33.22 5.47
CA ARG A 134 1.09 32.00 4.69
C ARG A 134 1.88 30.97 5.50
N LEU A 135 2.88 31.41 6.26
CA LEU A 135 3.62 30.56 7.20
C LEU A 135 2.71 30.01 8.30
N ARG A 136 1.85 30.84 8.90
CA ARG A 136 0.87 30.40 9.91
C ARG A 136 -0.11 29.37 9.36
N ARG A 137 -0.68 29.60 8.18
CA ARG A 137 -1.54 28.63 7.47
C ARG A 137 -0.81 27.32 7.17
N LYS A 138 0.46 27.39 6.74
CA LYS A 138 1.28 26.20 6.49
C LYS A 138 1.54 25.41 7.78
N LEU A 139 1.90 26.08 8.88
CA LEU A 139 2.11 25.46 10.19
C LEU A 139 0.82 24.84 10.74
N GLU A 140 -0.33 25.50 10.55
CA GLU A 140 -1.63 24.98 10.96
C GLU A 140 -2.04 23.74 10.16
N SER A 141 -1.77 23.70 8.85
CA SER A 141 -1.98 22.50 8.04
C SER A 141 -1.13 21.31 8.52
N PHE A 142 0.11 21.57 8.95
CA PHE A 142 0.97 20.55 9.53
C PHE A 142 0.49 20.12 10.92
N ARG A 143 -0.02 21.04 11.75
CA ARG A 143 -0.60 20.71 13.07
C ARG A 143 -1.89 19.89 12.93
N ALA A 144 -2.78 20.24 12.01
CA ALA A 144 -3.99 19.49 11.70
C ALA A 144 -3.68 18.08 11.15
N SER A 145 -2.62 17.94 10.35
CA SER A 145 -2.15 16.63 9.87
C SER A 145 -1.56 15.74 10.97
N ARG A 146 -1.13 16.33 12.10
CA ARG A 146 -0.53 15.66 13.26
C ARG A 146 -1.53 15.48 14.42
N ASN A 147 -2.82 15.37 14.10
CA ASN A 147 -3.93 15.18 15.05
C ASN A 147 -3.51 14.37 16.32
N PRO A 148 -3.35 15.00 17.49
CA PRO A 148 -2.90 14.34 18.72
C PRO A 148 -4.05 13.69 19.52
N GLY A 149 -5.24 13.56 18.90
CA GLY A 149 -6.46 13.09 19.57
C GLY A 149 -6.75 11.58 19.46
N ASP A 150 -5.92 10.79 18.77
CA ASP A 150 -6.17 9.35 18.57
C ASP A 150 -5.19 8.50 19.39
N THR A 151 -5.32 8.59 20.72
CA THR A 151 -4.55 7.77 21.68
C THR A 151 -4.79 6.27 21.48
N ASP A 152 -5.91 5.88 20.85
CA ASP A 152 -6.24 4.50 20.50
C ASP A 152 -5.40 3.95 19.35
N ARG A 153 -5.02 4.78 18.38
CA ARG A 153 -4.20 4.35 17.24
C ARG A 153 -2.73 4.12 17.63
N ALA A 154 -2.22 4.85 18.61
CA ALA A 154 -0.91 4.63 19.20
C ALA A 154 -0.86 3.31 20.00
N LYS A 155 -1.85 3.07 20.88
CA LYS A 155 -2.01 1.82 21.63
C LYS A 155 -2.13 0.60 20.71
N LYS A 156 -2.91 0.72 19.62
CA LYS A 156 -3.10 -0.34 18.62
C LYS A 156 -1.84 -0.66 17.79
N ARG A 157 -0.96 0.33 17.60
CA ARG A 157 0.36 0.10 16.97
C ARG A 157 1.31 -0.62 17.92
N HIS A 158 1.33 -0.26 19.20
CA HIS A 158 2.15 -0.91 20.23
C HIS A 158 1.77 -2.38 20.39
N GLU A 159 0.48 -2.67 20.56
CA GLU A 159 -0.06 -4.04 20.72
C GLU A 159 0.24 -4.94 19.50
N ARG A 160 0.25 -4.36 18.28
CA ARG A 160 0.60 -5.07 17.05
C ARG A 160 2.10 -5.39 16.99
N ASN A 161 2.95 -4.54 17.55
CA ASN A 161 4.41 -4.74 17.54
C ASN A 161 4.82 -5.80 18.58
N GLU A 162 4.21 -5.78 19.78
CA GLU A 162 4.44 -6.81 20.81
C GLU A 162 4.01 -8.21 20.32
N LYS A 163 2.87 -8.32 19.63
CA LYS A 163 2.42 -9.59 19.04
C LYS A 163 3.36 -10.14 17.96
N ARG A 164 4.08 -9.27 17.24
CA ARG A 164 5.09 -9.68 16.23
C ARG A 164 6.42 -10.07 16.87
N GLY A 165 6.86 -9.37 17.91
CA GLY A 165 8.05 -9.74 18.68
C GLY A 165 7.93 -11.11 19.36
N ALA A 166 6.75 -11.42 19.91
CA ALA A 166 6.49 -12.71 20.55
C ALA A 166 6.50 -13.91 19.59
N GLN A 167 6.13 -13.71 18.31
CA GLN A 167 6.17 -14.79 17.31
C GLN A 167 7.58 -15.08 16.78
N LEU A 168 8.50 -14.13 16.85
CA LEU A 168 9.89 -14.31 16.40
C LEU A 168 10.77 -14.98 17.47
N LYS A 169 10.45 -14.84 18.76
CA LYS A 169 11.21 -15.50 19.85
C LYS A 169 10.90 -16.99 20.05
N LYS A 170 9.86 -17.55 19.40
CA LYS A 170 9.56 -18.99 19.44
C LYS A 170 10.25 -19.84 18.36
N ARG A 171 11.23 -19.28 17.63
CA ARG A 171 11.96 -19.99 16.55
C ARG A 171 13.48 -20.00 16.74
N LYS A 172 13.95 -19.99 17.98
CA LYS A 172 15.36 -20.26 18.29
C LYS A 172 15.40 -21.31 19.39
N GLY A 173 15.26 -22.57 18.97
CA GLY A 173 15.62 -23.71 19.79
C GLY A 173 17.13 -23.86 19.72
N GLU A 174 17.74 -23.96 20.89
CA GLU A 174 19.14 -24.30 21.12
C GLU A 174 19.47 -25.64 20.44
N THR A 175 20.66 -25.74 19.87
CA THR A 175 21.25 -27.03 19.49
C THR A 175 22.64 -27.03 20.07
N GLY A 176 22.75 -27.63 21.25
CA GLY A 176 24.01 -28.01 21.88
C GLY A 176 24.55 -29.30 21.27
N SER A 177 25.85 -29.47 21.42
CA SER A 177 26.72 -30.51 20.88
C SER A 177 26.37 -31.94 21.32
N ASP A 178 26.73 -32.92 20.49
CA ASP A 178 27.73 -33.92 20.89
C ASP A 178 28.28 -34.68 19.67
N ASP A 179 29.61 -34.86 19.67
CA ASP A 179 30.41 -35.66 18.75
C ASP A 179 30.15 -37.16 18.95
N MET A 180 30.19 -37.97 17.87
CA MET A 180 30.75 -39.33 17.91
C MET A 180 31.24 -39.81 16.53
N VAL A 181 32.38 -40.52 16.61
CA VAL A 181 33.35 -40.99 15.61
C VAL A 181 32.82 -42.09 14.66
N PRO A 182 33.34 -42.24 13.41
CA PRO A 182 32.91 -43.29 12.48
C PRO A 182 33.83 -44.53 12.53
N THR A 183 33.25 -45.73 12.59
CA THR A 183 34.01 -46.98 12.45
C THR A 183 33.25 -48.05 11.64
N THR A 184 33.98 -48.56 10.63
CA THR A 184 33.90 -49.86 9.92
C THR A 184 32.76 -50.16 8.94
N SER A 185 33.16 -50.07 7.67
CA SER A 185 32.82 -50.88 6.49
C SER A 185 32.20 -52.26 6.74
N ASN A 186 30.89 -52.42 6.52
CA ASN A 186 30.32 -53.42 5.60
C ASN A 186 28.77 -53.35 5.42
N GLN A 187 28.13 -52.19 5.58
CA GLN A 187 26.66 -52.04 5.45
C GLN A 187 26.20 -50.96 4.46
N VAL A 188 27.06 -50.57 3.52
CA VAL A 188 26.81 -49.42 2.63
C VAL A 188 25.55 -49.62 1.75
N ASN A 189 25.27 -50.85 1.31
CA ASN A 189 24.16 -51.13 0.39
C ASN A 189 22.76 -51.16 1.03
N LYS A 190 22.65 -51.27 2.36
CA LYS A 190 21.35 -51.26 3.07
C LYS A 190 20.99 -49.86 3.54
N VAL A 191 21.97 -49.14 4.08
CA VAL A 191 21.81 -47.75 4.54
C VAL A 191 21.53 -46.80 3.38
N GLU A 192 22.14 -46.98 2.19
CA GLU A 192 21.85 -46.15 1.02
C GLU A 192 20.43 -46.32 0.48
N LYS A 193 19.87 -47.54 0.56
CA LYS A 193 18.46 -47.78 0.21
C LYS A 193 17.53 -47.11 1.23
N ASP A 194 17.81 -47.27 2.52
CA ASP A 194 16.99 -46.68 3.59
C ASP A 194 17.08 -45.14 3.58
N VAL A 195 18.24 -44.56 3.26
CA VAL A 195 18.43 -43.10 3.10
C VAL A 195 17.78 -42.57 1.81
N ALA A 196 17.84 -43.33 0.71
CA ALA A 196 17.15 -42.98 -0.54
C ALA A 196 15.62 -43.11 -0.43
N GLU A 197 15.13 -44.01 0.42
CA GLU A 197 13.71 -44.16 0.73
C GLU A 197 13.24 -43.07 1.71
N ALA A 198 14.00 -42.82 2.78
CA ALA A 198 13.73 -41.74 3.75
C ALA A 198 13.79 -40.35 3.12
N SER A 199 14.69 -40.09 2.17
CA SER A 199 14.76 -38.81 1.45
C SER A 199 13.61 -38.61 0.45
N LYS A 200 13.01 -39.68 -0.06
CA LYS A 200 11.74 -39.64 -0.82
C LYS A 200 10.52 -39.50 0.09
N GLU A 201 10.62 -39.99 1.31
CA GLU A 201 9.55 -39.98 2.32
C GLU A 201 9.45 -38.63 3.07
N LEU A 202 10.59 -37.98 3.33
CA LEU A 202 10.70 -36.66 3.97
C LEU A 202 10.47 -35.53 2.97
N THR A 203 9.22 -35.33 2.58
CA THR A 203 8.82 -34.15 1.80
C THR A 203 8.61 -32.93 2.71
N PHE A 204 9.13 -31.76 2.31
CA PHE A 204 9.02 -30.53 3.10
C PHE A 204 7.55 -30.15 3.36
N GLY A 205 7.10 -30.34 4.60
CA GLY A 205 5.76 -29.99 5.07
C GLY A 205 4.80 -31.17 5.28
N TYR A 206 5.20 -32.41 4.99
CA TYR A 206 4.39 -33.61 5.19
C TYR A 206 5.27 -34.80 5.57
N VAL A 207 5.04 -35.38 6.75
CA VAL A 207 5.71 -36.61 7.20
C VAL A 207 4.78 -37.78 6.86
N LYS A 208 5.21 -38.65 5.94
CA LYS A 208 4.55 -39.95 5.71
C LYS A 208 4.83 -40.82 6.93
N LEU A 209 3.78 -41.27 7.63
CA LEU A 209 3.88 -42.35 8.60
C LEU A 209 3.00 -43.48 8.08
N GLY A 210 3.60 -44.42 7.34
CA GLY A 210 2.95 -45.63 6.84
C GLY A 210 2.89 -45.74 5.32
N ASN A 211 2.81 -46.99 4.82
CA ASN A 211 2.76 -47.37 3.40
C ASN A 211 1.44 -47.03 2.67
N GLU A 212 0.55 -46.23 3.27
CA GLU A 212 -0.71 -45.81 2.62
C GLU A 212 -0.52 -44.50 1.85
N ASP A 213 -0.44 -44.60 0.51
CA ASP A 213 -0.40 -43.48 -0.44
C ASP A 213 -1.77 -42.74 -0.57
N GLU A 214 -2.53 -42.56 0.51
CA GLU A 214 -3.86 -41.91 0.46
C GLU A 214 -3.80 -40.40 0.15
N HIS A 215 -2.62 -39.79 0.16
CA HIS A 215 -2.47 -38.33 0.10
C HIS A 215 -1.96 -37.78 -1.24
N GLY A 216 -2.44 -38.37 -2.33
CA GLY A 216 -2.38 -37.77 -3.66
C GLY A 216 -3.33 -36.57 -3.81
N LYS A 217 -2.75 -35.36 -3.93
CA LYS A 217 -3.40 -34.06 -4.22
C LYS A 217 -4.33 -33.52 -3.12
N LYS A 218 -4.14 -32.25 -2.73
CA LYS A 218 -4.99 -31.54 -1.75
C LYS A 218 -6.44 -31.48 -2.25
N LYS A 219 -7.30 -32.39 -1.79
CA LYS A 219 -8.75 -32.33 -2.04
C LYS A 219 -9.30 -31.00 -1.50
N ARG A 220 -10.23 -30.38 -2.24
CA ARG A 220 -10.90 -29.15 -1.81
C ARG A 220 -11.55 -29.38 -0.44
N ARG A 221 -11.34 -28.45 0.49
CA ARG A 221 -11.95 -28.51 1.82
C ARG A 221 -13.47 -28.57 1.67
N LEU A 222 -14.12 -29.46 2.43
CA LEU A 222 -15.56 -29.59 2.45
C LEU A 222 -16.19 -28.34 3.06
N SER A 223 -17.48 -28.11 2.76
CA SER A 223 -18.19 -27.01 3.41
C SER A 223 -18.29 -27.28 4.91
N LYS A 224 -18.26 -26.22 5.70
CA LYS A 224 -18.31 -26.30 7.16
C LYS A 224 -19.59 -26.96 7.68
N ALA A 225 -20.68 -26.89 6.92
CA ALA A 225 -21.92 -27.61 7.24
C ALA A 225 -21.75 -29.13 7.08
N LYS A 226 -21.09 -29.58 6.00
CA LYS A 226 -20.80 -31.01 5.78
C LYS A 226 -19.83 -31.57 6.81
N GLU A 227 -18.85 -30.78 7.24
CA GLU A 227 -17.98 -31.13 8.38
C GLU A 227 -18.78 -31.28 9.68
N LEU A 228 -19.85 -30.50 9.87
CA LEU A 228 -20.73 -30.58 11.05
C LEU A 228 -21.47 -31.90 11.08
N GLU A 229 -22.09 -32.23 9.96
CA GLU A 229 -22.85 -33.48 9.81
C GLU A 229 -21.94 -34.68 10.03
N ARG A 230 -20.72 -34.66 9.50
CA ARG A 230 -19.73 -35.72 9.75
C ARG A 230 -19.34 -35.79 11.22
N ALA A 231 -19.06 -34.67 11.86
CA ALA A 231 -18.73 -34.62 13.28
C ALA A 231 -19.88 -35.16 14.16
N ARG A 232 -21.13 -34.81 13.84
CA ARG A 232 -22.32 -35.33 14.55
C ARG A 232 -22.50 -36.83 14.35
N LYS A 233 -22.39 -37.32 13.11
CA LYS A 233 -22.47 -38.76 12.82
C LYS A 233 -21.38 -39.56 13.54
N LEU A 234 -20.18 -39.00 13.65
CA LEU A 234 -19.09 -39.60 14.41
C LEU A 234 -19.33 -39.56 15.92
N GLU A 235 -19.97 -38.50 16.44
CA GLU A 235 -20.35 -38.43 17.85
C GLU A 235 -21.44 -39.45 18.18
N GLU A 236 -22.41 -39.63 17.28
CA GLU A 236 -23.48 -40.61 17.41
C GLU A 236 -22.93 -42.05 17.37
N ALA A 237 -22.08 -42.37 16.39
CA ALA A 237 -21.45 -43.69 16.29
C ALA A 237 -20.48 -44.01 17.45
N LYS A 238 -20.03 -43.02 18.21
CA LYS A 238 -19.23 -43.22 19.43
C LYS A 238 -20.07 -43.52 20.67
N LYS A 239 -21.37 -43.22 20.64
CA LYS A 239 -22.30 -43.44 21.77
C LYS A 239 -22.82 -44.88 21.85
N ASP A 240 -22.62 -45.68 20.80
CA ASP A 240 -22.99 -47.09 20.78
C ASP A 240 -22.16 -47.90 21.80
N PRO A 241 -22.76 -48.71 22.69
CA PRO A 241 -22.05 -49.33 23.82
C PRO A 241 -21.00 -50.37 23.43
N GLU A 242 -21.23 -51.15 22.37
CA GLU A 242 -20.29 -52.21 21.95
C GLU A 242 -19.31 -51.75 20.86
N LYS A 243 -19.80 -51.01 19.87
CA LYS A 243 -19.01 -50.58 18.71
C LYS A 243 -18.37 -49.21 18.90
N GLY A 244 -18.90 -48.40 19.82
CA GLY A 244 -18.46 -47.02 20.04
C GLY A 244 -17.03 -46.91 20.55
N GLU A 245 -16.58 -47.83 21.42
CA GLU A 245 -15.20 -47.81 21.90
C GLU A 245 -14.21 -48.16 20.78
N ILE A 246 -14.53 -49.16 19.96
CA ILE A 246 -13.72 -49.56 18.80
C ILE A 246 -13.68 -48.42 17.77
N ILE A 247 -14.82 -47.79 17.48
CA ILE A 247 -14.92 -46.64 16.55
C ILE A 247 -14.16 -45.44 17.11
N SER A 248 -14.27 -45.17 18.41
CA SER A 248 -13.55 -44.09 19.09
C SER A 248 -12.04 -44.29 19.01
N ARG A 249 -11.53 -45.49 19.33
CA ARG A 249 -10.11 -45.84 19.22
C ARG A 249 -9.62 -45.75 17.77
N LYS A 250 -10.34 -46.34 16.81
CA LYS A 250 -9.97 -46.23 15.38
C LYS A 250 -9.92 -44.78 14.91
N HIS A 251 -10.90 -43.98 15.31
CA HIS A 251 -10.95 -42.56 14.94
C HIS A 251 -9.87 -41.73 15.63
N SER A 252 -9.55 -42.00 16.89
CA SER A 252 -8.49 -41.27 17.61
C SER A 252 -7.13 -41.52 16.99
N TRP A 253 -6.81 -42.78 16.64
CA TRP A 253 -5.60 -43.14 15.92
C TRP A 253 -5.55 -42.51 14.52
N LYS A 254 -6.61 -42.61 13.73
CA LYS A 254 -6.69 -41.96 12.40
C LYS A 254 -6.54 -40.43 12.47
N ALA A 255 -7.11 -39.81 13.48
CA ALA A 255 -6.98 -38.37 13.68
C ALA A 255 -5.56 -37.99 14.15
N ALA A 256 -4.92 -38.82 14.97
CA ALA A 256 -3.53 -38.61 15.40
C ALA A 256 -2.56 -38.75 14.22
N THR A 257 -2.70 -39.79 13.39
CA THR A 257 -1.88 -39.98 12.19
C THR A 257 -2.09 -38.82 11.21
N SER A 258 -3.33 -38.42 10.95
CA SER A 258 -3.64 -37.26 10.10
C SER A 258 -3.03 -35.95 10.62
N ARG A 259 -3.03 -35.73 11.94
CA ARG A 259 -2.40 -34.55 12.55
C ARG A 259 -0.88 -34.60 12.47
N ALA A 260 -0.26 -35.76 12.71
CA ALA A 260 1.19 -35.97 12.56
C ALA A 260 1.62 -35.73 11.11
N ALA A 261 0.78 -36.14 10.16
CA ALA A 261 0.92 -35.87 8.73
C ALA A 261 0.68 -34.39 8.36
N GLY A 262 0.35 -33.50 9.31
CA GLY A 262 0.19 -32.06 9.08
C GLY A 262 -1.19 -31.63 8.56
N ILE A 263 -2.17 -32.53 8.52
CA ILE A 263 -3.55 -32.22 8.11
C ILE A 263 -4.31 -31.60 9.29
N LYS A 264 -4.97 -30.46 9.06
CA LYS A 264 -5.80 -29.79 10.06
C LYS A 264 -7.15 -30.49 10.21
N VAL A 265 -7.26 -31.32 11.24
CA VAL A 265 -8.47 -32.07 11.59
C VAL A 265 -9.48 -31.17 12.35
N HIS A 266 -10.76 -31.23 11.97
CA HIS A 266 -11.85 -30.42 12.55
C HIS A 266 -13.05 -31.30 12.92
N ASP A 267 -13.02 -31.89 14.11
CA ASP A 267 -14.02 -32.90 14.50
C ASP A 267 -15.01 -32.40 15.56
N ASP A 268 -14.78 -31.22 16.15
CA ASP A 268 -15.59 -30.73 17.27
C ASP A 268 -16.87 -30.02 16.79
N PRO A 269 -18.07 -30.59 17.01
CA PRO A 269 -19.32 -29.99 16.51
C PRO A 269 -19.61 -28.63 17.17
N LYS A 270 -19.23 -28.44 18.44
CA LYS A 270 -19.38 -27.18 19.16
C LYS A 270 -18.56 -26.04 18.54
N LEU A 271 -17.29 -26.28 18.20
CA LEU A 271 -16.43 -25.27 17.58
C LEU A 271 -16.87 -24.95 16.16
N LEU A 272 -17.33 -25.96 15.44
CA LEU A 272 -17.81 -25.82 14.08
C LEU A 272 -19.08 -24.95 14.02
N ASN A 273 -20.03 -25.19 14.93
CA ASN A 273 -21.21 -24.35 15.14
C ASN A 273 -20.85 -22.90 15.47
N LYS A 274 -19.93 -22.68 16.42
CA LYS A 274 -19.46 -21.33 16.78
C LYS A 274 -18.87 -20.59 15.58
N SER A 275 -18.15 -21.29 14.71
CA SER A 275 -17.60 -20.67 13.51
C SER A 275 -18.66 -20.36 12.46
N ILE A 276 -19.62 -21.26 12.23
CA ILE A 276 -20.74 -21.00 11.32
C ILE A 276 -21.52 -19.77 11.81
N HIS A 277 -21.75 -19.65 13.13
CA HIS A 277 -22.40 -18.48 13.72
C HIS A 277 -21.62 -17.19 13.50
N LYS A 278 -20.29 -17.22 13.70
CA LYS A 278 -19.41 -16.05 13.44
C LYS A 278 -19.48 -15.64 11.97
N GLU A 279 -19.50 -16.59 11.05
CA GLU A 279 -19.62 -16.35 9.62
C GLU A 279 -20.99 -15.72 9.28
N LYS A 280 -22.09 -16.29 9.77
CA LYS A 280 -23.44 -15.72 9.63
C LYS A 280 -23.51 -14.27 10.16
N LYS A 281 -22.99 -14.00 11.36
CA LYS A 281 -22.91 -12.64 11.93
C LYS A 281 -22.10 -11.69 11.07
N LYS A 282 -20.98 -12.16 10.50
CA LYS A 282 -20.16 -11.36 9.59
C LYS A 282 -20.94 -11.03 8.32
N HIS A 283 -21.66 -11.99 7.74
CA HIS A 283 -22.51 -11.77 6.58
C HIS A 283 -23.65 -10.79 6.86
N GLN A 284 -24.33 -10.91 8.00
CA GLN A 284 -25.36 -9.95 8.44
C GLN A 284 -24.81 -8.52 8.52
N LYS A 285 -23.69 -8.32 9.21
CA LYS A 285 -23.02 -7.00 9.29
C LYS A 285 -22.62 -6.45 7.92
N HIS A 286 -22.21 -7.32 6.99
CA HIS A 286 -21.88 -6.89 5.63
C HIS A 286 -23.14 -6.52 4.84
N ALA A 287 -24.24 -7.25 5.01
CA ALA A 287 -25.51 -6.97 4.37
C ALA A 287 -26.12 -5.65 4.88
N GLU A 288 -26.12 -5.43 6.20
CA GLU A 288 -26.56 -4.17 6.83
C GLU A 288 -25.77 -2.97 6.29
N LYS A 289 -24.43 -3.04 6.32
CA LYS A 289 -23.57 -2.00 5.76
C LYS A 289 -23.78 -1.76 4.27
N TRP A 290 -24.15 -2.80 3.52
CA TRP A 290 -24.49 -2.65 2.12
C TRP A 290 -25.82 -1.92 1.95
N LYS A 291 -26.85 -2.28 2.72
CA LYS A 291 -28.14 -1.59 2.75
C LYS A 291 -27.97 -0.12 3.11
N GLU A 292 -27.23 0.21 4.17
CA GLU A 292 -26.92 1.59 4.57
C GLU A 292 -26.26 2.39 3.42
N ARG A 293 -25.34 1.77 2.67
CA ARG A 293 -24.71 2.41 1.51
C ARG A 293 -25.71 2.66 0.38
N VAL A 294 -26.59 1.70 0.10
CA VAL A 294 -27.62 1.87 -0.93
C VAL A 294 -28.58 2.98 -0.52
N GLU A 295 -29.10 2.94 0.70
CA GLU A 295 -30.02 3.96 1.23
C GLU A 295 -29.40 5.36 1.24
N THR A 296 -28.13 5.49 1.64
CA THR A 296 -27.43 6.79 1.59
C THR A 296 -27.30 7.29 0.15
N THR A 297 -27.01 6.41 -0.81
CA THR A 297 -26.97 6.83 -2.22
C THR A 297 -28.34 7.23 -2.75
N GLU A 298 -29.41 6.55 -2.34
CA GLU A 298 -30.79 6.87 -2.71
C GLU A 298 -31.24 8.19 -2.11
N LYS A 299 -30.97 8.43 -0.81
CA LYS A 299 -31.20 9.72 -0.14
C LYS A 299 -30.45 10.85 -0.82
N LEU A 300 -29.19 10.64 -1.21
CA LEU A 300 -28.43 11.67 -1.95
C LEU A 300 -29.01 11.94 -3.34
N LYS A 301 -29.55 10.93 -4.02
CA LYS A 301 -30.25 11.09 -5.30
C LYS A 301 -31.57 11.84 -5.11
N SER A 302 -32.39 11.48 -4.12
CA SER A 302 -33.67 12.15 -3.84
C SER A 302 -33.46 13.60 -3.47
N VAL A 303 -32.51 13.91 -2.56
CA VAL A 303 -32.17 15.30 -2.19
C VAL A 303 -31.73 16.12 -3.41
N LYS A 304 -30.96 15.55 -4.34
CA LYS A 304 -30.58 16.23 -5.58
C LYS A 304 -31.78 16.47 -6.50
N GLN A 305 -32.69 15.50 -6.60
CA GLN A 305 -33.91 15.62 -7.39
C GLN A 305 -34.86 16.67 -6.79
N GLU A 306 -35.05 16.67 -5.47
CA GLU A 306 -35.84 17.67 -4.75
C GLU A 306 -35.26 19.08 -4.91
N LYS A 307 -33.94 19.25 -4.84
CA LYS A 307 -33.31 20.54 -5.13
C LYS A 307 -33.59 21.03 -6.55
N ARG A 308 -33.56 20.11 -7.52
CA ARG A 308 -33.89 20.45 -8.92
C ARG A 308 -35.36 20.81 -9.08
N SER A 309 -36.28 20.06 -8.47
CA SER A 309 -37.71 20.36 -8.54
C SER A 309 -38.05 21.70 -7.89
N LYS A 310 -37.44 22.01 -6.73
CA LYS A 310 -37.54 23.32 -6.06
C LYS A 310 -37.04 24.44 -6.97
N ASN A 311 -35.81 24.35 -7.50
CA ASN A 311 -35.27 25.37 -8.40
C ASN A 311 -36.12 25.56 -9.68
N ILE A 312 -36.74 24.50 -10.20
CA ILE A 312 -37.65 24.59 -11.35
C ILE A 312 -38.94 25.30 -10.94
N ALA A 313 -39.52 24.95 -9.79
CA ALA A 313 -40.71 25.59 -9.26
C ALA A 313 -40.48 27.07 -8.99
N ASP A 314 -39.35 27.43 -8.38
CA ASP A 314 -38.95 28.82 -8.12
C ASP A 314 -38.81 29.59 -9.43
N ARG A 315 -38.17 29.00 -10.46
CA ARG A 315 -38.07 29.62 -11.80
C ARG A 315 -39.44 29.82 -12.46
N ILE A 316 -40.36 28.87 -12.29
CA ILE A 316 -41.74 28.99 -12.80
C ILE A 316 -42.47 30.13 -12.06
N HIS A 317 -42.32 30.17 -10.73
CA HIS A 317 -42.89 31.21 -9.87
C HIS A 317 -42.36 32.60 -10.25
N ASP A 318 -41.05 32.77 -10.40
CA ASP A 318 -40.43 34.02 -10.82
C ASP A 318 -40.92 34.48 -12.20
N LYS A 319 -41.09 33.56 -13.14
CA LYS A 319 -41.68 33.87 -14.44
C LYS A 319 -43.13 34.34 -14.31
N LYS A 320 -43.92 33.74 -13.43
CA LYS A 320 -45.30 34.17 -13.12
C LYS A 320 -45.29 35.56 -12.49
N MET A 321 -44.47 35.80 -11.48
CA MET A 321 -44.34 37.10 -10.82
C MET A 321 -43.86 38.19 -11.76
N ARG A 322 -42.89 37.91 -12.65
CA ARG A 322 -42.47 38.87 -13.70
C ARG A 322 -43.60 39.20 -14.68
N ARG A 323 -44.45 38.23 -15.04
CA ARG A 323 -45.63 38.49 -15.89
C ARG A 323 -46.66 39.37 -15.16
N ILE A 324 -46.91 39.10 -13.88
CA ILE A 324 -47.78 39.92 -13.02
C ILE A 324 -47.22 41.34 -12.89
N ALA A 325 -45.96 41.50 -12.51
CA ALA A 325 -45.30 42.81 -12.38
C ALA A 325 -45.30 43.60 -13.71
N LYS A 326 -45.13 42.93 -14.87
CA LYS A 326 -45.26 43.58 -16.18
C LYS A 326 -46.69 44.05 -16.45
N ARG A 327 -47.71 43.28 -16.05
CA ARG A 327 -49.12 43.66 -16.17
C ARG A 327 -49.44 44.84 -15.27
N GLU A 328 -49.03 44.79 -14.00
CA GLU A 328 -49.19 45.88 -13.04
C GLU A 328 -48.46 47.13 -13.50
N LYS A 329 -47.19 47.04 -13.93
CA LYS A 329 -46.46 48.19 -14.48
C LYS A 329 -47.15 48.80 -15.70
N LYS A 330 -47.79 48.00 -16.56
CA LYS A 330 -48.59 48.51 -17.69
C LYS A 330 -49.86 49.21 -17.20
N LEU A 331 -50.53 48.66 -16.19
CA LEU A 331 -51.73 49.25 -15.58
C LEU A 331 -51.41 50.56 -14.85
N LEU A 332 -50.26 50.63 -14.15
CA LEU A 332 -49.80 51.80 -13.41
C LEU A 332 -49.01 52.83 -14.26
N ARG A 333 -48.78 52.60 -15.56
CA ARG A 333 -48.02 53.53 -16.41
C ARG A 333 -48.87 54.77 -16.67
N PRO A 334 -48.46 55.98 -16.23
CA PRO A 334 -49.22 57.20 -16.51
C PRO A 334 -49.27 57.43 -18.02
N GLY A 335 -50.45 57.32 -18.63
CA GLY A 335 -50.70 57.72 -20.00
C GLY A 335 -51.06 59.20 -20.10
N PHE A 336 -51.31 59.68 -21.32
CA PHE A 336 -51.74 61.05 -21.64
C PHE A 336 -53.07 61.46 -20.95
N GLU A 337 -53.88 60.49 -20.51
CA GLU A 337 -55.17 60.71 -19.83
C GLU A 337 -55.13 60.45 -18.30
N GLY A 338 -53.95 60.21 -17.71
CA GLY A 338 -53.85 59.84 -16.29
C GLY A 338 -54.26 58.38 -16.00
N ARG A 339 -54.31 58.01 -14.72
CA ARG A 339 -54.58 56.62 -14.27
C ARG A 339 -55.98 56.17 -14.70
N LYS A 340 -56.11 55.16 -15.56
CA LYS A 340 -57.41 54.50 -15.82
C LYS A 340 -57.70 53.51 -14.70
N GLU A 341 -58.65 53.85 -13.85
CA GLU A 341 -59.09 53.09 -12.68
C GLU A 341 -60.11 51.97 -13.02
N GLY A 342 -60.22 51.58 -14.29
CA GLY A 342 -61.16 50.54 -14.72
C GLY A 342 -61.01 50.13 -16.19
N PHE A 343 -61.56 48.95 -16.53
CA PHE A 343 -61.76 48.53 -17.91
C PHE A 343 -62.95 49.30 -18.50
N ILE A 344 -62.81 49.83 -19.72
CA ILE A 344 -63.82 50.64 -20.42
C ILE A 344 -65.10 49.82 -20.76
N ASN A 345 -65.11 48.51 -20.49
CA ASN A 345 -66.23 47.59 -20.77
C ASN A 345 -67.09 47.24 -19.53
N GLU A 346 -67.06 48.05 -18.46
CA GLU A 346 -68.12 48.02 -17.45
C GLU A 346 -69.12 49.16 -17.73
N ALA A 347 -69.83 49.04 -18.85
CA ALA A 347 -71.02 49.84 -19.11
C ALA A 347 -72.25 48.97 -18.77
N SER A 348 -72.97 49.46 -17.77
CA SER A 348 -74.39 49.31 -17.44
C SER A 348 -75.29 48.43 -18.32
N ALA A 349 -76.07 47.59 -17.62
CA ALA A 349 -77.34 46.96 -18.01
C ALA A 349 -77.30 45.79 -19.02
#